data_AF-A0A7X6MK23-F1
#
_entry.id   AF-A0A7X6MK23-F1
#
_cell.length_a   1.000
_cell.length_b   1.000
_cell.length_c   1.000
_cell.angle_alpha   90.00
_cell.angle_beta   90.00
_cell.angle_gamma   90.00
#
_symmetry.space_group_name_H-M   'P 1'
#
loop_
_entity.id
_entity.type
_entity.pdbx_description
1 polymer ?
#
loop_
_entity_poly.entity_id
_entity_poly.type
_entity_poly.pdbx_seq_one_letter_code
_entity_poly.pdbx_strand_id
1 'polypeptide(L)'
;MVDEFRAAFQELIDASVATDPQHFPPAVHKVYVLASQIPASERELALEALTPLLSGDHAAPGIIADLSVVAGALVEMGTDPGPTGVEVLRRLRTMGRGAIVFVRAWERTGADAPPDPEAVTADAEARVAADLGNDAPGATMCWWTIRRHGLAARTMLSEAAVRAHIRRDPALHAELLAIANQLGDLLPEFDQVRDLLRMAEATGALVLDRASQRAFRVRFEGIGDNSQLHTLLADALIGPQRQGLPGDPPDPRWVAAFRDSAPDPAAQTVRGWWNLVAHDGTWVWNEGLPAEIPTLEGEHLVVLDEQPYPRSWNAARRHPQVRGWLEVEAELPSEEAALWWKRVAPAEPAIPSTDEDQHPPLPEPVVLGAEEAEPVRVRGFLPEEPPAPEPPVTAQPEPQSAPRTEPARPQPPSAPAQPSARPQRPEPPRAPRPPAEPTGGNGILPPLPPGVSNSSGWGPAWR
;
A
#
# COMPACT_ATOMS: atom_id res chain seq x y z
N MET A 1 4.80 3.70 -35.38
CA MET A 1 4.48 4.45 -34.15
C MET A 1 2.99 4.42 -33.81
N VAL A 2 2.14 5.41 -34.14
CA VAL A 2 0.74 5.43 -33.64
C VAL A 2 -0.09 4.24 -34.11
N ASP A 3 -0.17 3.96 -35.40
CA ASP A 3 -0.95 2.81 -35.92
C ASP A 3 -0.37 1.45 -35.47
N GLU A 4 0.94 1.42 -35.22
CA GLU A 4 1.68 0.25 -34.72
C GLU A 4 1.43 0.00 -33.23
N PHE A 5 1.31 1.06 -32.43
CA PHE A 5 0.87 1.00 -31.04
C PHE A 5 -0.59 0.56 -30.95
N ARG A 6 -1.49 1.13 -31.77
CA ARG A 6 -2.89 0.69 -31.88
C ARG A 6 -2.99 -0.79 -32.27
N ALA A 7 -2.18 -1.24 -33.23
CA ALA A 7 -2.12 -2.65 -33.62
C ALA A 7 -1.58 -3.55 -32.49
N ALA A 8 -0.52 -3.13 -31.78
CA ALA A 8 0.00 -3.84 -30.62
C ALA A 8 -1.00 -3.90 -29.45
N PHE A 9 -1.82 -2.87 -29.29
CA PHE A 9 -2.85 -2.81 -28.26
C PHE A 9 -4.07 -3.68 -28.61
N GLN A 10 -4.46 -3.75 -29.88
CA GLN A 10 -5.46 -4.70 -30.34
C GLN A 10 -4.96 -6.15 -30.17
N GLU A 11 -3.71 -6.43 -30.52
CA GLU A 11 -3.05 -7.73 -30.31
C GLU A 11 -3.02 -8.12 -28.83
N LEU A 12 -2.80 -7.16 -27.92
CA LEU A 12 -2.91 -7.34 -26.48
C LEU A 12 -4.35 -7.67 -26.04
N ILE A 13 -5.34 -6.93 -26.53
CA ILE A 13 -6.77 -7.17 -26.25
C ILE A 13 -7.19 -8.57 -26.74
N ASP A 14 -6.85 -8.91 -27.98
CA ASP A 14 -7.21 -10.18 -28.62
C ASP A 14 -6.57 -11.38 -27.88
N ALA A 15 -5.28 -11.29 -27.53
CA ALA A 15 -4.60 -12.30 -26.74
C ALA A 15 -5.16 -12.42 -25.31
N SER A 16 -5.63 -11.31 -24.72
CA SER A 16 -6.27 -11.29 -23.40
C SER A 16 -7.60 -12.04 -23.42
N VAL A 17 -8.47 -11.73 -24.38
CA VAL A 17 -9.79 -12.38 -24.53
C VAL A 17 -9.64 -13.85 -24.93
N ALA A 18 -8.66 -14.19 -25.77
CA ALA A 18 -8.31 -15.57 -26.09
C ALA A 18 -7.74 -16.35 -24.89
N THR A 19 -7.30 -15.65 -23.82
CA THR A 19 -6.55 -16.22 -22.69
C THR A 19 -5.31 -16.98 -23.19
N ASP A 20 -4.56 -16.37 -24.12
CA ASP A 20 -3.41 -17.00 -24.79
C ASP A 20 -2.10 -16.72 -24.03
N PRO A 21 -1.51 -17.71 -23.33
CA PRO A 21 -0.29 -17.50 -22.54
C PRO A 21 0.99 -17.40 -23.38
N GLN A 22 0.93 -17.66 -24.70
CA GLN A 22 2.08 -17.54 -25.60
C GLN A 22 2.13 -16.17 -26.26
N HIS A 23 0.98 -15.62 -26.66
CA HIS A 23 0.91 -14.34 -27.35
C HIS A 23 0.70 -13.14 -26.42
N PHE A 24 0.09 -13.32 -25.24
CA PHE A 24 -0.13 -12.22 -24.29
C PHE A 24 1.17 -11.57 -23.78
N PRO A 25 2.20 -12.29 -23.27
CA PRO A 25 3.41 -11.63 -22.76
C PRO A 25 4.21 -10.85 -23.82
N PRO A 26 4.39 -11.35 -25.06
CA PRO A 26 4.96 -10.55 -26.16
C PRO A 26 4.15 -9.30 -26.50
N ALA A 27 2.81 -9.38 -26.52
CA ALA A 27 1.94 -8.24 -26.80
C ALA A 27 2.05 -7.16 -25.69
N VAL A 28 2.07 -7.57 -24.42
CA VAL A 28 2.36 -6.69 -23.28
C VAL A 28 3.70 -5.96 -23.47
N HIS A 29 4.79 -6.69 -23.73
CA HIS A 29 6.11 -6.09 -23.94
C HIS A 29 6.14 -5.09 -25.12
N LYS A 30 5.48 -5.43 -26.23
CA LYS A 30 5.35 -4.56 -27.42
C LYS A 30 4.63 -3.25 -27.10
N VAL A 31 3.56 -3.29 -26.31
CA VAL A 31 2.85 -2.10 -25.82
C VAL A 31 3.75 -1.24 -24.94
N TYR A 32 4.49 -1.83 -23.98
CA TYR A 32 5.43 -1.11 -23.13
C TYR A 32 6.52 -0.35 -23.91
N VAL A 33 7.15 -1.00 -24.89
CA VAL A 33 8.23 -0.41 -25.71
C VAL A 33 7.75 0.77 -26.56
N LEU A 34 6.49 0.72 -27.02
CA LEU A 34 5.89 1.76 -27.85
C LEU A 34 5.32 2.92 -27.01
N ALA A 35 4.66 2.66 -25.88
CA ALA A 35 3.86 3.63 -25.13
C ALA A 35 4.59 4.94 -24.73
N SER A 36 5.90 4.87 -24.46
CA SER A 36 6.71 6.05 -24.11
C SER A 36 6.89 7.04 -25.27
N GLN A 37 6.62 6.61 -26.51
CA GLN A 37 6.80 7.38 -27.75
C GLN A 37 5.46 7.87 -28.35
N ILE A 38 4.35 7.68 -27.63
CA ILE A 38 2.99 7.89 -28.11
C ILE A 38 2.33 9.06 -27.34
N PRO A 39 1.61 9.98 -28.03
CA PRO A 39 0.90 11.09 -27.37
C PRO A 39 -0.09 10.61 -26.31
N ALA A 40 -0.24 11.37 -25.21
CA ALA A 40 -1.12 11.01 -24.10
C ALA A 40 -2.54 10.64 -24.55
N SER A 41 -3.15 11.41 -25.46
CA SER A 41 -4.48 11.15 -26.03
C SER A 41 -4.66 9.79 -26.72
N GLU A 42 -3.59 9.22 -27.30
CA GLU A 42 -3.63 7.89 -27.91
C GLU A 42 -3.49 6.79 -26.85
N ARG A 43 -2.82 7.08 -25.73
CA ARG A 43 -2.73 6.20 -24.57
C ARG A 43 -4.00 6.25 -23.72
N GLU A 44 -4.67 7.40 -23.64
CA GLU A 44 -5.99 7.58 -23.03
C GLU A 44 -7.03 6.67 -23.71
N LEU A 45 -7.10 6.70 -25.05
CA LEU A 45 -7.98 5.81 -25.82
C LEU A 45 -7.67 4.31 -25.61
N ALA A 46 -6.38 3.96 -25.54
CA ALA A 46 -5.96 2.59 -25.25
C ALA A 46 -6.33 2.17 -23.81
N LEU A 47 -6.13 3.07 -22.85
CA LEU A 47 -6.46 2.84 -21.44
C LEU A 47 -7.98 2.73 -21.22
N GLU A 48 -8.78 3.56 -21.91
CA GLU A 48 -10.25 3.45 -21.93
C GLU A 48 -10.69 2.09 -22.46
N ALA A 49 -10.05 1.57 -23.53
CA ALA A 49 -10.36 0.27 -24.11
C ALA A 49 -10.09 -0.93 -23.18
N LEU A 50 -9.31 -0.76 -22.10
CA LEU A 50 -9.19 -1.78 -21.04
C LEU A 50 -10.39 -1.83 -20.10
N THR A 51 -11.21 -0.77 -20.00
CA THR A 51 -12.39 -0.73 -19.11
C THR A 51 -13.31 -1.95 -19.24
N PRO A 52 -13.80 -2.35 -20.43
CA PRO A 52 -14.68 -3.52 -20.56
C PRO A 52 -14.01 -4.87 -20.25
N LEU A 53 -12.68 -4.98 -20.41
CA LEU A 53 -11.93 -6.17 -19.99
C LEU A 53 -11.79 -6.21 -18.47
N LEU A 54 -11.50 -5.07 -17.84
CA LEU A 54 -11.40 -4.97 -16.39
C LEU A 54 -12.76 -5.06 -15.70
N SER A 55 -13.87 -4.65 -16.33
CA SER A 55 -15.21 -4.68 -15.71
C SER A 55 -15.98 -6.01 -15.88
N GLY A 56 -15.53 -6.91 -16.76
CA GLY A 56 -16.20 -8.18 -17.06
C GLY A 56 -15.26 -9.37 -16.98
N ASP A 57 -15.79 -10.57 -16.69
CA ASP A 57 -14.98 -11.77 -16.42
C ASP A 57 -14.55 -12.50 -17.71
N HIS A 58 -14.03 -11.74 -18.66
CA HIS A 58 -13.73 -12.19 -20.03
C HIS A 58 -12.32 -12.77 -20.23
N ALA A 59 -11.45 -12.72 -19.22
CA ALA A 59 -10.09 -13.22 -19.27
C ALA A 59 -9.67 -13.83 -17.92
N ALA A 60 -8.64 -14.69 -17.91
CA ALA A 60 -8.14 -15.32 -16.69
C ALA A 60 -7.64 -14.27 -15.66
N PRO A 61 -7.76 -14.54 -14.33
CA PRO A 61 -7.37 -13.58 -13.29
C PRO A 61 -5.92 -13.08 -13.39
N GLY A 62 -4.97 -13.93 -13.83
CA GLY A 62 -3.58 -13.52 -14.08
C GLY A 62 -3.46 -12.45 -15.17
N ILE A 63 -4.18 -12.61 -16.27
CA ILE A 63 -4.23 -11.62 -17.36
C ILE A 63 -4.89 -10.32 -16.88
N ILE A 64 -5.97 -10.40 -16.09
CA ILE A 64 -6.62 -9.22 -15.50
C ILE A 64 -5.69 -8.47 -14.52
N ALA A 65 -4.83 -9.19 -13.79
CA ALA A 65 -3.80 -8.61 -12.94
C ALA A 65 -2.70 -7.93 -13.76
N ASP A 66 -2.21 -8.56 -14.82
CA ASP A 66 -1.17 -8.00 -15.69
C ASP A 66 -1.69 -6.80 -16.51
N LEU A 67 -2.94 -6.85 -16.99
CA LEU A 67 -3.62 -5.70 -17.62
C LEU A 67 -3.80 -4.53 -16.64
N SER A 68 -4.00 -4.81 -15.34
CA SER A 68 -4.02 -3.76 -14.31
C SER A 68 -2.64 -3.09 -14.17
N VAL A 69 -1.54 -3.83 -14.30
CA VAL A 69 -0.17 -3.30 -14.26
C VAL A 69 0.17 -2.53 -15.54
N VAL A 70 -0.29 -2.98 -16.71
CA VAL A 70 -0.22 -2.19 -17.97
C VAL A 70 -0.98 -0.87 -17.81
N ALA A 71 -2.20 -0.91 -17.26
CA ALA A 71 -2.99 0.29 -16.99
C ALA A 71 -2.26 1.25 -16.03
N GLY A 72 -1.67 0.75 -14.96
CA GLY A 72 -0.83 1.52 -14.04
C GLY A 72 0.35 2.19 -14.75
N ALA A 73 1.12 1.44 -15.52
CA ALA A 73 2.29 1.99 -16.22
C ALA A 73 1.95 3.05 -17.27
N LEU A 74 0.79 2.95 -17.95
CA LEU A 74 0.33 4.03 -18.82
C LEU A 74 0.08 5.33 -18.05
N VAL A 75 -0.50 5.25 -16.85
CA VAL A 75 -0.71 6.41 -15.97
C VAL A 75 0.62 6.98 -15.45
N GLU A 76 1.59 6.13 -15.09
CA GLU A 76 2.95 6.56 -14.70
C GLU A 76 3.70 7.32 -15.80
N MET A 77 3.35 7.10 -17.08
CA MET A 77 3.87 7.90 -18.21
C MET A 77 3.12 9.23 -18.41
N GLY A 78 2.18 9.60 -17.53
CA GLY A 78 1.35 10.79 -17.62
C GLY A 78 0.15 10.61 -18.56
N THR A 79 -0.73 9.66 -18.25
CA THR A 79 -1.99 9.39 -18.98
C THR A 79 -3.15 9.51 -17.99
N ASP A 80 -4.26 10.17 -18.34
CA ASP A 80 -5.43 10.25 -17.46
C ASP A 80 -6.01 8.84 -17.21
N PRO A 81 -6.13 8.37 -15.96
CA PRO A 81 -6.69 7.05 -15.63
C PRO A 81 -8.17 6.87 -16.02
N GLY A 82 -8.92 7.96 -16.21
CA GLY A 82 -10.30 7.95 -16.68
C GLY A 82 -11.23 7.00 -15.87
N PRO A 83 -12.18 6.32 -16.54
CA PRO A 83 -12.99 5.27 -15.93
C PRO A 83 -12.16 4.05 -15.48
N THR A 84 -11.09 3.73 -16.20
CA THR A 84 -10.27 2.53 -16.04
C THR A 84 -9.63 2.45 -14.66
N GLY A 85 -9.16 3.59 -14.12
CA GLY A 85 -8.56 3.62 -12.79
C GLY A 85 -9.53 3.29 -11.65
N VAL A 86 -10.83 3.56 -11.83
CA VAL A 86 -11.86 3.12 -10.87
C VAL A 86 -12.09 1.61 -10.98
N GLU A 87 -12.04 1.04 -12.18
CA GLU A 87 -12.24 -0.39 -12.38
C GLU A 87 -11.06 -1.24 -11.86
N VAL A 88 -9.83 -0.74 -11.98
CA VAL A 88 -8.66 -1.31 -11.29
C VAL A 88 -8.91 -1.42 -9.78
N LEU A 89 -9.55 -0.42 -9.16
CA LEU A 89 -9.89 -0.46 -7.73
C LEU A 89 -11.07 -1.40 -7.44
N ARG A 90 -12.06 -1.54 -8.33
CA ARG A 90 -13.10 -2.57 -8.19
C ARG A 90 -12.52 -3.99 -8.28
N ARG A 91 -11.52 -4.22 -9.13
CA ARG A 91 -10.75 -5.48 -9.18
C ARG A 91 -9.88 -5.68 -7.94
N LEU A 92 -9.20 -4.65 -7.45
CA LEU A 92 -8.47 -4.68 -6.17
C LEU A 92 -9.38 -5.16 -5.03
N ARG A 93 -10.60 -4.62 -4.92
CA ARG A 93 -11.58 -5.06 -3.93
C ARG A 93 -11.91 -6.55 -4.05
N THR A 94 -12.21 -7.02 -5.25
CA THR A 94 -12.63 -8.41 -5.48
C THR A 94 -11.49 -9.39 -5.18
N MET A 95 -10.27 -9.13 -5.67
CA MET A 95 -9.11 -9.99 -5.40
C MET A 95 -8.64 -9.87 -3.94
N GLY A 96 -8.67 -8.67 -3.35
CA GLY A 96 -8.32 -8.44 -1.95
C GLY A 96 -9.19 -9.20 -0.97
N ARG A 97 -10.50 -9.35 -1.27
CA ARG A 97 -11.40 -10.23 -0.51
C ARG A 97 -10.97 -11.70 -0.55
N GLY A 98 -10.63 -12.23 -1.73
CA GLY A 98 -10.14 -13.60 -1.87
C GLY A 98 -8.76 -13.83 -1.24
N ALA A 99 -7.87 -12.85 -1.34
CA ALA A 99 -6.56 -12.84 -0.70
C ALA A 99 -6.67 -12.88 0.84
N ILE A 100 -7.59 -12.11 1.42
CA ILE A 100 -7.86 -12.15 2.88
C ILE A 100 -8.46 -13.51 3.30
N VAL A 101 -9.26 -14.16 2.45
CA VAL A 101 -9.71 -15.54 2.71
C VAL A 101 -8.55 -16.53 2.70
N PHE A 102 -7.60 -16.39 1.75
CA PHE A 102 -6.37 -17.21 1.73
C PHE A 102 -5.52 -17.02 2.99
N VAL A 103 -5.23 -15.77 3.39
CA VAL A 103 -4.45 -15.46 4.60
C VAL A 103 -5.09 -16.06 5.85
N ARG A 104 -6.40 -15.86 6.04
CA ARG A 104 -7.14 -16.41 7.19
C ARG A 104 -7.25 -17.93 7.22
N ALA A 105 -7.16 -18.59 6.06
CA ALA A 105 -7.06 -20.04 5.98
C ALA A 105 -5.64 -20.52 6.32
N TRP A 106 -4.62 -19.81 5.84
CA TRP A 106 -3.22 -20.08 6.14
C TRP A 106 -2.94 -20.02 7.65
N GLU A 107 -3.38 -18.96 8.33
CA GLU A 107 -3.28 -18.77 9.79
C GLU A 107 -3.87 -19.92 10.61
N ARG A 108 -4.93 -20.59 10.13
CA ARG A 108 -5.55 -21.74 10.81
C ARG A 108 -4.75 -23.03 10.65
N THR A 109 -3.87 -23.09 9.65
CA THR A 109 -3.04 -24.27 9.36
C THR A 109 -1.65 -24.20 9.99
N GLY A 110 -1.19 -23.01 10.41
CA GLY A 110 0.11 -22.82 11.05
C GLY A 110 0.37 -21.36 11.44
N ALA A 111 1.37 -21.15 12.31
CA ALA A 111 1.76 -19.83 12.81
C ALA A 111 2.89 -19.16 11.99
N ASP A 112 3.27 -19.76 10.86
CA ASP A 112 4.18 -19.21 9.87
C ASP A 112 3.43 -18.28 8.89
N ALA A 113 4.11 -17.22 8.44
CA ALA A 113 3.55 -16.25 7.49
C ALA A 113 3.16 -16.92 6.15
N PRO A 114 2.15 -16.38 5.43
CA PRO A 114 1.81 -16.85 4.08
C PRO A 114 3.01 -16.73 3.12
N PRO A 115 3.09 -17.58 2.08
CA PRO A 115 4.14 -17.50 1.07
C PRO A 115 4.00 -16.18 0.30
N ASP A 116 5.10 -15.65 -0.22
CA ASP A 116 5.05 -14.49 -1.11
C ASP A 116 4.07 -14.72 -2.29
N PRO A 117 3.23 -13.74 -2.68
CA PRO A 117 2.30 -13.86 -3.81
C PRO A 117 2.91 -14.43 -5.10
N GLU A 118 4.17 -14.18 -5.40
CA GLU A 118 4.84 -14.67 -6.61
C GLU A 118 5.48 -16.06 -6.43
N ALA A 119 5.57 -16.55 -5.18
CA ALA A 119 6.16 -17.85 -4.81
C ALA A 119 5.12 -18.92 -4.42
N VAL A 120 3.84 -18.68 -4.70
CA VAL A 120 2.72 -19.59 -4.40
C VAL A 120 2.85 -20.91 -5.17
N THR A 121 2.62 -22.04 -4.49
CA THR A 121 2.75 -23.39 -5.07
C THR A 121 1.46 -24.22 -4.89
N ALA A 122 1.39 -25.36 -5.58
CA ALA A 122 0.32 -26.34 -5.38
C ALA A 122 0.29 -26.90 -3.93
N ASP A 123 1.42 -26.94 -3.22
CA ASP A 123 1.47 -27.31 -1.81
C ASP A 123 0.81 -26.25 -0.92
N ALA A 124 0.92 -24.97 -1.30
CA ALA A 124 0.24 -23.87 -0.61
C ALA A 124 -1.28 -23.93 -0.83
N GLU A 125 -1.74 -24.24 -2.05
CA GLU A 125 -3.15 -24.49 -2.34
C GLU A 125 -3.67 -25.69 -1.53
N ALA A 126 -2.96 -26.82 -1.56
CA ALA A 126 -3.34 -28.04 -0.84
C ALA A 126 -3.37 -27.84 0.68
N ARG A 127 -2.51 -26.96 1.22
CA ARG A 127 -2.53 -26.56 2.63
C ARG A 127 -3.80 -25.79 2.98
N VAL A 128 -4.15 -24.72 2.25
CA VAL A 128 -5.38 -23.96 2.54
C VAL A 128 -6.66 -24.72 2.19
N ALA A 129 -6.60 -25.72 1.30
CA ALA A 129 -7.70 -26.63 1.01
C ALA A 129 -8.13 -27.49 2.23
N ALA A 130 -7.30 -27.62 3.26
CA ALA A 130 -7.71 -28.24 4.52
C ALA A 130 -8.76 -27.42 5.31
N ASP A 131 -8.86 -26.11 5.07
CA ASP A 131 -9.85 -25.20 5.67
C ASP A 131 -10.93 -24.78 4.65
N LEU A 132 -10.54 -24.44 3.43
CA LEU A 132 -11.42 -23.88 2.38
C LEU A 132 -12.05 -24.92 1.45
N GLY A 133 -11.54 -26.17 1.44
CA GLY A 133 -12.01 -27.22 0.54
C GLY A 133 -12.02 -26.77 -0.93
N ASN A 134 -13.20 -26.75 -1.55
CA ASN A 134 -13.38 -26.41 -2.97
C ASN A 134 -13.08 -24.94 -3.30
N ASP A 135 -13.09 -24.02 -2.32
CA ASP A 135 -12.84 -22.59 -2.54
C ASP A 135 -11.34 -22.24 -2.56
N ALA A 136 -10.47 -23.19 -2.18
CA ALA A 136 -9.02 -23.01 -2.09
C ALA A 136 -8.34 -22.54 -3.39
N PRO A 137 -8.66 -23.05 -4.60
CA PRO A 137 -8.03 -22.58 -5.82
C PRO A 137 -8.40 -21.12 -6.12
N GLY A 138 -9.63 -20.70 -5.80
CA GLY A 138 -10.08 -19.32 -5.95
C GLY A 138 -9.36 -18.36 -5.01
N ALA A 139 -9.25 -18.71 -3.73
CA ALA A 139 -8.52 -17.93 -2.74
C ALA A 139 -7.02 -17.84 -3.07
N THR A 140 -6.41 -18.97 -3.46
CA THR A 140 -4.99 -19.06 -3.86
C THR A 140 -4.70 -18.22 -5.11
N MET A 141 -5.57 -18.28 -6.12
CA MET A 141 -5.49 -17.42 -7.31
C MET A 141 -5.58 -15.93 -6.97
N CYS A 142 -6.44 -15.55 -6.01
CA CYS A 142 -6.54 -14.17 -5.54
C CYS A 142 -5.28 -13.72 -4.80
N TRP A 143 -4.68 -14.57 -3.96
CA TRP A 143 -3.40 -14.27 -3.30
C TRP A 143 -2.26 -14.13 -4.32
N TRP A 144 -2.18 -14.99 -5.34
CA TRP A 144 -1.17 -14.92 -6.41
C TRP A 144 -1.31 -13.68 -7.34
N THR A 145 -2.48 -13.04 -7.42
CA THR A 145 -2.67 -11.79 -8.18
C THR A 145 -2.57 -10.52 -7.34
N ILE A 146 -2.67 -10.59 -6.00
CA ILE A 146 -3.00 -9.41 -5.19
C ILE A 146 -1.96 -8.29 -5.23
N ARG A 147 -0.65 -8.62 -5.27
CA ARG A 147 0.43 -7.62 -5.37
C ARG A 147 0.30 -6.77 -6.64
N ARG A 148 0.05 -7.41 -7.79
CA ARG A 148 -0.10 -6.74 -9.10
C ARG A 148 -1.28 -5.76 -9.09
N HIS A 149 -2.40 -6.15 -8.47
CA HIS A 149 -3.51 -5.23 -8.23
C HIS A 149 -3.16 -4.11 -7.25
N GLY A 150 -2.42 -4.38 -6.17
CA GLY A 150 -1.96 -3.37 -5.21
C GLY A 150 -1.06 -2.30 -5.84
N LEU A 151 -0.08 -2.71 -6.65
CA LEU A 151 0.77 -1.81 -7.44
C LEU A 151 -0.05 -0.90 -8.35
N ALA A 152 -0.95 -1.48 -9.15
CA ALA A 152 -1.83 -0.74 -10.04
C ALA A 152 -2.76 0.22 -9.27
N ALA A 153 -3.37 -0.24 -8.16
CA ALA A 153 -4.25 0.53 -7.32
C ALA A 153 -3.57 1.76 -6.70
N ARG A 154 -2.34 1.61 -6.18
CA ARG A 154 -1.51 2.71 -5.66
C ARG A 154 -1.30 3.78 -6.73
N THR A 155 -0.95 3.37 -7.94
CA THR A 155 -0.72 4.28 -9.05
C THR A 155 -2.02 5.00 -9.44
N MET A 156 -3.15 4.30 -9.56
CA MET A 156 -4.46 4.93 -9.82
C MET A 156 -4.88 5.89 -8.71
N LEU A 157 -4.67 5.54 -7.43
CA LEU A 157 -4.96 6.41 -6.28
C LEU A 157 -3.99 7.59 -6.12
N SER A 158 -2.89 7.62 -6.88
CA SER A 158 -2.01 8.80 -6.92
C SER A 158 -2.67 9.95 -7.68
N GLU A 159 -3.64 9.67 -8.55
CA GLU A 159 -4.41 10.66 -9.30
C GLU A 159 -5.63 11.21 -8.54
N ALA A 160 -5.75 12.54 -8.56
CA ALA A 160 -6.79 13.26 -7.81
C ALA A 160 -8.21 12.95 -8.31
N ALA A 161 -8.38 12.69 -9.62
CA ALA A 161 -9.66 12.31 -10.21
C ALA A 161 -10.19 10.97 -9.64
N VAL A 162 -9.30 9.99 -9.45
CA VAL A 162 -9.65 8.67 -8.92
C VAL A 162 -9.98 8.77 -7.42
N ARG A 163 -9.15 9.45 -6.61
CA ARG A 163 -9.48 9.70 -5.20
C ARG A 163 -10.82 10.42 -5.04
N ALA A 164 -11.09 11.43 -5.87
CA ALA A 164 -12.36 12.13 -5.87
C ALA A 164 -13.55 11.26 -6.34
N HIS A 165 -13.34 10.21 -7.14
CA HIS A 165 -14.38 9.22 -7.44
C HIS A 165 -14.65 8.34 -6.22
N ILE A 166 -13.61 7.77 -5.61
CA ILE A 166 -13.73 6.89 -4.43
C ILE A 166 -14.37 7.62 -3.24
N ARG A 167 -14.04 8.90 -3.01
CA ARG A 167 -14.69 9.78 -2.03
C ARG A 167 -16.22 9.90 -2.20
N ARG A 168 -16.74 9.70 -3.41
CA ARG A 168 -18.18 9.74 -3.72
C ARG A 168 -18.87 8.39 -3.56
N ASP A 169 -18.12 7.32 -3.30
CA ASP A 169 -18.62 5.98 -2.97
C ASP A 169 -18.04 5.53 -1.61
N PRO A 170 -18.64 5.98 -0.49
CA PRO A 170 -18.15 5.65 0.86
C PRO A 170 -18.17 4.14 1.16
N ALA A 171 -19.01 3.36 0.45
CA ALA A 171 -19.03 1.91 0.60
C ALA A 171 -17.78 1.30 -0.04
N LEU A 172 -17.46 1.66 -1.29
CA LEU A 172 -16.22 1.20 -1.95
C LEU A 172 -14.97 1.71 -1.24
N HIS A 173 -14.94 2.96 -0.76
CA HIS A 173 -13.84 3.49 0.04
C HIS A 173 -13.61 2.67 1.31
N ALA A 174 -14.64 2.44 2.12
CA ALA A 174 -14.53 1.64 3.35
C ALA A 174 -14.14 0.17 3.07
N GLU A 175 -14.68 -0.43 1.99
CA GLU A 175 -14.29 -1.77 1.54
C GLU A 175 -12.80 -1.85 1.16
N LEU A 176 -12.28 -0.85 0.44
CA LEU A 176 -10.87 -0.77 0.02
C LEU A 176 -9.94 -0.50 1.21
N LEU A 177 -10.31 0.42 2.10
CA LEU A 177 -9.51 0.76 3.29
C LEU A 177 -9.44 -0.43 4.26
N ALA A 178 -10.55 -1.16 4.45
CA ALA A 178 -10.55 -2.39 5.24
C ALA A 178 -9.68 -3.49 4.62
N ILE A 179 -9.57 -3.57 3.29
CA ILE A 179 -8.66 -4.50 2.60
C ILE A 179 -7.20 -4.06 2.79
N ALA A 180 -6.90 -2.77 2.61
CA ALA A 180 -5.56 -2.23 2.79
C ALA A 180 -5.03 -2.44 4.21
N ASN A 181 -5.87 -2.19 5.23
CA ASN A 181 -5.53 -2.43 6.63
C ASN A 181 -5.28 -3.91 6.97
N GLN A 182 -5.84 -4.86 6.21
CA GLN A 182 -5.66 -6.31 6.44
C GLN A 182 -4.53 -6.93 5.62
N LEU A 183 -3.96 -6.19 4.66
CA LEU A 183 -2.90 -6.67 3.78
C LEU A 183 -1.59 -5.87 3.92
N GLY A 184 -1.61 -4.65 4.48
CA GLY A 184 -0.42 -3.80 4.67
C GLY A 184 0.71 -4.50 5.42
N ASP A 185 0.40 -5.11 6.57
CA ASP A 185 1.36 -5.86 7.41
C ASP A 185 2.07 -7.03 6.68
N LEU A 186 1.54 -7.47 5.54
CA LEU A 186 2.09 -8.55 4.70
C LEU A 186 2.69 -8.04 3.37
N LEU A 187 2.23 -6.89 2.87
CA LEU A 187 2.45 -6.41 1.51
C LEU A 187 2.61 -4.87 1.50
N PRO A 188 3.83 -4.32 1.37
CA PRO A 188 4.10 -2.88 1.44
C PRO A 188 3.39 -2.01 0.39
N GLU A 189 2.84 -2.63 -0.66
CA GLU A 189 1.96 -1.96 -1.63
C GLU A 189 0.64 -1.52 -0.98
N PHE A 190 0.13 -2.29 -0.02
CA PHE A 190 -1.14 -2.03 0.65
C PHE A 190 -1.04 -0.97 1.74
N ASP A 191 0.13 -0.79 2.37
CA ASP A 191 0.44 0.40 3.17
C ASP A 191 0.30 1.69 2.33
N GLN A 192 0.86 1.69 1.12
CA GLN A 192 0.80 2.83 0.21
C GLN A 192 -0.63 3.06 -0.33
N VAL A 193 -1.40 1.99 -0.56
CA VAL A 193 -2.84 2.09 -0.89
C VAL A 193 -3.64 2.66 0.29
N ARG A 194 -3.39 2.23 1.54
CA ARG A 194 -4.03 2.79 2.74
C ARG A 194 -3.78 4.29 2.86
N ASP A 195 -2.53 4.72 2.79
CA ASP A 195 -2.15 6.12 2.95
C ASP A 195 -2.83 7.01 1.86
N LEU A 196 -2.90 6.54 0.61
CA LEU A 196 -3.59 7.24 -0.48
C LEU A 196 -5.13 7.22 -0.37
N LEU A 197 -5.72 6.20 0.26
CA LEU A 197 -7.15 6.17 0.59
C LEU A 197 -7.48 7.12 1.75
N ARG A 198 -6.58 7.25 2.75
CA ARG A 198 -6.71 8.20 3.87
C ARG A 198 -6.58 9.65 3.40
N MET A 199 -5.64 9.91 2.48
CA MET A 199 -5.55 11.18 1.77
C MET A 199 -6.85 11.57 1.04
N ALA A 200 -7.69 10.61 0.67
CA ALA A 200 -8.98 10.90 0.04
C ALA A 200 -10.04 11.41 1.04
N GLU A 201 -9.88 11.25 2.35
CA GLU A 201 -10.90 11.56 3.35
C GLU A 201 -11.00 13.06 3.67
N ALA A 202 -9.87 13.78 3.67
CA ALA A 202 -9.82 15.23 3.90
C ALA A 202 -9.57 16.02 2.60
N THR A 203 -10.38 17.06 2.36
CA THR A 203 -10.23 17.97 1.20
C THR A 203 -10.18 19.45 1.56
N GLY A 204 -10.15 19.78 2.83
CA GLY A 204 -10.27 21.15 3.31
C GLY A 204 -10.38 21.19 4.83
N ALA A 205 -10.20 22.38 5.36
CA ALA A 205 -10.26 22.64 6.80
C ALA A 205 -10.74 24.08 7.05
N LEU A 206 -11.28 24.30 8.24
CA LEU A 206 -11.39 25.63 8.82
C LEU A 206 -10.12 25.91 9.62
N VAL A 207 -9.39 26.95 9.23
CA VAL A 207 -8.09 27.33 9.79
C VAL A 207 -8.24 28.63 10.58
N LEU A 208 -7.94 28.61 11.87
CA LEU A 208 -8.12 29.76 12.77
C LEU A 208 -6.76 30.23 13.31
N ASP A 209 -6.39 31.49 13.07
CA ASP A 209 -5.15 32.07 13.59
C ASP A 209 -5.36 32.66 14.99
N ARG A 210 -4.72 32.08 16.00
CA ARG A 210 -4.89 32.50 17.40
C ARG A 210 -4.47 33.96 17.60
N ALA A 211 -3.41 34.41 16.93
CA ALA A 211 -2.83 35.74 17.12
C ALA A 211 -3.73 36.88 16.63
N SER A 212 -4.30 36.76 15.43
CA SER A 212 -5.20 37.77 14.84
C SER A 212 -6.69 37.51 15.07
N GLN A 213 -7.05 36.34 15.60
CA GLN A 213 -8.43 35.83 15.75
C GLN A 213 -9.19 35.68 14.41
N ARG A 214 -8.48 35.73 13.26
CA ARG A 214 -9.05 35.51 11.92
C ARG A 214 -9.29 34.02 11.65
N ALA A 215 -10.22 33.71 10.75
CA ALA A 215 -10.51 32.34 10.34
C ALA A 215 -10.65 32.24 8.81
N PHE A 216 -10.15 31.16 8.23
CA PHE A 216 -10.06 30.94 6.79
C PHE A 216 -10.58 29.55 6.45
N ARG A 217 -11.49 29.44 5.48
CA ARG A 217 -11.86 28.16 4.89
C ARG A 217 -10.86 27.85 3.77
N VAL A 218 -10.12 26.75 3.91
CA VAL A 218 -9.15 26.29 2.91
C VAL A 218 -9.62 25.00 2.27
N ARG A 219 -9.30 24.83 0.99
CA ARG A 219 -9.49 23.57 0.26
C ARG A 219 -8.13 23.06 -0.21
N PHE A 220 -7.96 21.75 -0.20
CA PHE A 220 -6.73 21.07 -0.59
C PHE A 220 -7.01 19.67 -1.15
N GLU A 221 -6.02 19.08 -1.79
CA GLU A 221 -6.03 17.70 -2.30
C GLU A 221 -4.57 17.27 -2.51
N GLY A 222 -4.27 15.97 -2.37
CA GLY A 222 -2.90 15.47 -2.57
C GLY A 222 -1.90 15.80 -1.45
N ILE A 223 -2.39 16.07 -0.23
CA ILE A 223 -1.57 16.33 0.95
C ILE A 223 -1.42 15.03 1.77
N GLY A 224 -0.19 14.52 1.88
CA GLY A 224 0.11 13.22 2.50
C GLY A 224 0.41 13.26 3.99
N ASP A 225 0.69 14.43 4.55
CA ASP A 225 1.07 14.61 5.95
C ASP A 225 0.82 16.07 6.39
N ASN A 226 0.83 16.30 7.71
CA ASN A 226 0.61 17.63 8.27
C ASN A 226 1.82 18.58 8.10
N SER A 227 3.02 18.09 7.77
CA SER A 227 4.19 18.92 7.44
C SER A 227 4.02 19.61 6.08
N GLN A 228 3.49 18.89 5.09
CA GLN A 228 3.05 19.42 3.80
C GLN A 228 1.88 20.38 3.99
N LEU A 229 0.89 20.05 4.84
CA LEU A 229 -0.21 20.96 5.17
C LEU A 229 0.30 22.28 5.76
N HIS A 230 1.18 22.22 6.77
CA HIS A 230 1.75 23.40 7.44
C HIS A 230 2.50 24.29 6.45
N THR A 231 3.34 23.70 5.60
CA THR A 231 4.15 24.46 4.62
C THR A 231 3.28 25.13 3.56
N LEU A 232 2.19 24.48 3.11
CA LEU A 232 1.27 25.06 2.14
C LEU A 232 0.31 26.09 2.76
N LEU A 233 -0.06 25.94 4.04
CA LEU A 233 -0.76 26.98 4.81
C LEU A 233 0.10 28.24 4.98
N ALA A 234 1.40 28.09 5.24
CA ALA A 234 2.33 29.21 5.31
C ALA A 234 2.40 29.98 3.98
N ASP A 235 2.50 29.28 2.84
CA ASP A 235 2.44 29.93 1.51
C ASP A 235 1.09 30.59 1.24
N ALA A 236 -0.02 30.00 1.70
CA ALA A 236 -1.36 30.50 1.40
C ALA A 236 -1.79 31.71 2.26
N LEU A 237 -1.24 31.87 3.46
CA LEU A 237 -1.72 32.84 4.46
C LEU A 237 -0.74 33.99 4.76
N ILE A 238 0.57 33.75 4.76
CA ILE A 238 1.56 34.72 5.26
C ILE A 238 1.90 35.78 4.23
N GLY A 239 1.96 37.04 4.66
CA GLY A 239 2.46 38.17 3.85
C GLY A 239 1.40 38.87 2.98
N PRO A 240 1.68 40.11 2.52
CA PRO A 240 0.68 41.01 1.95
C PRO A 240 0.25 40.66 0.51
N GLN A 241 0.91 39.71 -0.15
CA GLN A 241 0.48 39.13 -1.43
C GLN A 241 -0.37 37.86 -1.25
N ARG A 242 -0.68 37.50 0.00
CA ARG A 242 -1.49 36.35 0.44
C ARG A 242 -2.64 36.88 1.31
N GLN A 243 -3.06 36.16 2.35
CA GLN A 243 -4.07 36.65 3.30
C GLN A 243 -3.53 37.66 4.33
N GLY A 244 -2.25 38.04 4.28
CA GLY A 244 -1.70 39.09 5.14
C GLY A 244 -1.57 38.69 6.61
N LEU A 245 -1.44 37.40 6.94
CA LEU A 245 -0.97 37.02 8.27
C LEU A 245 0.49 37.48 8.48
N PRO A 246 0.87 37.88 9.70
CA PRO A 246 2.26 38.26 10.02
C PRO A 246 3.18 37.04 10.02
N GLY A 247 4.46 37.27 9.69
CA GLY A 247 5.50 36.24 9.66
C GLY A 247 6.39 36.36 8.43
N ASP A 248 7.48 35.59 8.41
CA ASP A 248 8.33 35.45 7.23
C ASP A 248 7.71 34.41 6.27
N PRO A 249 7.51 34.74 4.98
CA PRO A 249 6.95 33.79 4.01
C PRO A 249 7.92 32.62 3.73
N PRO A 250 7.41 31.42 3.38
CA PRO A 250 8.25 30.27 3.06
C PRO A 250 9.14 30.52 1.84
N ASP A 251 10.30 29.85 1.82
CA ASP A 251 11.12 29.76 0.61
C ASP A 251 10.28 29.12 -0.52
N PRO A 252 10.13 29.76 -1.70
CA PRO A 252 9.34 29.22 -2.80
C PRO A 252 9.78 27.82 -3.24
N ARG A 253 11.02 27.41 -2.96
CA ARG A 253 11.56 26.07 -3.26
C ARG A 253 10.95 24.99 -2.36
N TRP A 254 10.68 25.29 -1.09
CA TRP A 254 9.91 24.40 -0.21
C TRP A 254 8.49 24.20 -0.72
N VAL A 255 7.85 25.31 -1.11
CA VAL A 255 6.48 25.32 -1.65
C VAL A 255 6.38 24.53 -2.96
N ALA A 256 7.35 24.68 -3.86
CA ALA A 256 7.44 23.90 -5.10
C ALA A 256 7.60 22.40 -4.82
N ALA A 257 8.51 22.02 -3.91
CA ALA A 257 8.73 20.63 -3.52
C ALA A 257 7.51 19.98 -2.86
N PHE A 258 6.71 20.74 -2.11
CA PHE A 258 5.45 20.30 -1.51
C PHE A 258 4.22 20.35 -2.44
N ARG A 259 4.36 20.89 -3.65
CA ARG A 259 3.32 20.83 -4.70
C ARG A 259 3.54 19.69 -5.68
N ASP A 260 4.53 19.82 -6.55
CA ASP A 260 4.79 18.91 -7.69
C ASP A 260 6.28 18.72 -8.03
N SER A 261 7.16 19.61 -7.58
CA SER A 261 8.58 19.55 -7.90
C SER A 261 9.37 18.56 -7.03
N ALA A 262 10.57 18.19 -7.47
CA ALA A 262 11.55 17.52 -6.61
C ALA A 262 12.13 18.50 -5.56
N PRO A 263 12.58 18.02 -4.38
CA PRO A 263 13.27 18.86 -3.40
C PRO A 263 14.55 19.47 -3.97
N ASP A 264 14.81 20.75 -3.69
CA ASP A 264 16.11 21.37 -3.98
C ASP A 264 17.14 20.92 -2.91
N PRO A 265 18.28 20.30 -3.29
CA PRO A 265 19.36 19.97 -2.36
C PRO A 265 19.90 21.15 -1.54
N ALA A 266 19.74 22.39 -2.03
CA ALA A 266 20.10 23.63 -1.33
C ALA A 266 18.94 24.26 -0.53
N ALA A 267 17.84 23.53 -0.31
CA ALA A 267 16.65 23.97 0.44
C ALA A 267 16.05 22.88 1.36
N GLN A 268 16.82 21.87 1.77
CA GLN A 268 16.26 20.64 2.33
C GLN A 268 15.48 20.80 3.65
N THR A 269 15.82 21.76 4.51
CA THR A 269 15.20 21.90 5.86
C THR A 269 14.24 23.07 5.91
N VAL A 270 12.95 22.77 6.13
CA VAL A 270 11.89 23.74 6.43
C VAL A 270 11.89 24.07 7.92
N ARG A 271 11.45 25.28 8.29
CA ARG A 271 11.20 25.68 9.68
C ARG A 271 9.72 25.96 9.89
N GLY A 272 9.19 25.57 11.04
CA GLY A 272 7.78 25.78 11.38
C GLY A 272 7.42 27.23 11.69
N TRP A 273 6.13 27.54 11.49
CA TRP A 273 5.54 28.85 11.78
C TRP A 273 4.62 28.87 13.02
N TRP A 274 3.98 27.74 13.32
CA TRP A 274 2.86 27.65 14.29
C TRP A 274 2.90 26.35 15.10
N ASN A 275 2.14 26.30 16.20
CA ASN A 275 1.63 25.05 16.72
C ASN A 275 0.30 24.72 16.07
N LEU A 276 0.22 23.57 15.39
CA LEU A 276 -1.05 23.08 14.86
C LEU A 276 -1.80 22.40 16.00
N VAL A 277 -3.00 22.88 16.30
CA VAL A 277 -3.80 22.46 17.44
C VAL A 277 -5.23 22.21 16.97
N ALA A 278 -5.88 21.16 17.48
CA ALA A 278 -7.25 20.82 17.13
C ALA A 278 -8.28 21.65 17.93
N HIS A 279 -9.55 21.57 17.56
CA HIS A 279 -10.64 22.32 18.23
C HIS A 279 -10.75 22.06 19.75
N ASP A 280 -10.33 20.88 20.22
CA ASP A 280 -10.38 20.41 21.60
C ASP A 280 -9.11 20.74 22.40
N GLY A 281 -8.11 21.38 21.76
CA GLY A 281 -6.84 21.75 22.36
C GLY A 281 -5.73 20.73 22.14
N THR A 282 -6.03 19.55 21.60
CA THR A 282 -5.03 18.49 21.36
C THR A 282 -4.06 18.86 20.24
N TRP A 283 -2.85 18.32 20.30
CA TRP A 283 -1.77 18.62 19.36
C TRP A 283 -1.94 17.88 18.02
N VAL A 284 -1.92 18.64 16.92
CA VAL A 284 -1.91 18.08 15.55
C VAL A 284 -0.46 17.87 15.14
N TRP A 285 0.01 16.63 15.25
CA TRP A 285 1.40 16.25 14.94
C TRP A 285 1.69 16.31 13.43
N ASN A 286 2.92 16.73 13.10
CA ASN A 286 3.39 16.99 11.74
C ASN A 286 3.53 15.73 10.88
N GLU A 287 3.67 14.58 11.54
CA GLU A 287 3.80 13.23 10.99
C GLU A 287 2.44 12.57 10.70
N GLY A 288 1.38 13.10 11.33
CA GLY A 288 0.00 12.63 11.17
C GLY A 288 -0.64 13.06 9.85
N LEU A 289 -1.81 12.50 9.55
CA LEU A 289 -2.53 12.76 8.31
C LEU A 289 -3.55 13.92 8.47
N PRO A 290 -3.85 14.70 7.42
CA PRO A 290 -4.92 15.71 7.47
C PRO A 290 -6.31 15.11 7.81
N ALA A 291 -6.54 13.85 7.47
CA ALA A 291 -7.75 13.10 7.80
C ALA A 291 -7.89 12.72 9.29
N GLU A 292 -6.82 12.88 10.08
CA GLU A 292 -6.78 12.56 11.51
C GLU A 292 -7.03 13.80 12.39
N ILE A 293 -7.08 14.98 11.78
CA ILE A 293 -7.43 16.24 12.43
C ILE A 293 -8.90 16.17 12.89
N PRO A 294 -9.20 16.32 14.20
CA PRO A 294 -10.57 16.25 14.71
C PRO A 294 -11.54 17.21 14.00
N THR A 295 -12.73 16.71 13.68
CA THR A 295 -13.78 17.47 12.99
C THR A 295 -14.79 18.07 13.96
N LEU A 296 -15.17 19.33 13.76
CA LEU A 296 -16.25 20.00 14.47
C LEU A 296 -17.38 20.36 13.50
N GLU A 297 -18.61 19.95 13.81
CA GLU A 297 -19.80 20.11 12.94
C GLU A 297 -19.65 19.51 11.53
N GLY A 298 -18.61 18.68 11.30
CA GLY A 298 -18.29 18.02 10.03
C GLY A 298 -17.11 18.64 9.26
N GLU A 299 -16.58 19.80 9.68
CA GLU A 299 -15.37 20.40 9.11
C GLU A 299 -14.14 20.05 9.96
N HIS A 300 -13.01 19.65 9.34
CA HIS A 300 -11.72 19.55 10.05
C HIS A 300 -11.32 20.94 10.53
N LEU A 301 -10.95 21.09 11.80
CA LEU A 301 -10.62 22.40 12.39
C LEU A 301 -9.18 22.44 12.89
N VAL A 302 -8.39 23.35 12.32
CA VAL A 302 -6.99 23.60 12.67
C VAL A 302 -6.84 24.99 13.26
N VAL A 303 -6.33 25.07 14.48
CA VAL A 303 -5.85 26.30 15.09
C VAL A 303 -4.36 26.45 14.74
N LEU A 304 -3.98 27.65 14.32
CA LEU A 304 -2.60 28.10 14.25
C LEU A 304 -2.30 28.83 15.56
N ASP A 305 -1.55 28.20 16.44
CA ASP A 305 -1.17 28.72 17.76
C ASP A 305 0.32 29.11 17.82
N GLU A 306 0.75 29.73 18.91
CA GLU A 306 2.16 30.09 19.12
C GLU A 306 3.04 28.82 19.21
N GLN A 307 4.25 28.85 18.62
CA GLN A 307 5.19 27.72 18.72
C GLN A 307 5.82 27.65 20.12
N PRO A 308 5.61 26.57 20.90
CA PRO A 308 6.27 26.42 22.20
C PRO A 308 7.77 26.15 22.08
N TYR A 309 8.20 25.61 20.93
CA TYR A 309 9.61 25.46 20.56
C TYR A 309 9.75 25.43 19.03
N PRO A 310 10.93 25.78 18.46
CA PRO A 310 11.15 25.71 17.02
C PRO A 310 11.09 24.27 16.50
N ARG A 311 10.32 24.04 15.43
CA ARG A 311 10.30 22.74 14.71
C ARG A 311 10.85 22.87 13.30
N SER A 312 11.31 21.74 12.76
CA SER A 312 11.83 21.65 11.39
C SER A 312 11.58 20.26 10.80
N TRP A 313 11.49 20.19 9.48
CA TRP A 313 11.25 18.96 8.73
C TRP A 313 11.87 19.04 7.33
N ASN A 314 11.88 17.92 6.60
CA ASN A 314 12.43 17.87 5.25
C ASN A 314 11.44 18.45 4.22
N ALA A 315 11.94 19.22 3.26
CA ALA A 315 11.17 19.83 2.17
C ALA A 315 10.77 18.80 1.09
N ALA A 316 10.08 17.73 1.47
CA ALA A 316 9.72 16.61 0.59
C ALA A 316 8.34 16.03 0.94
N ARG A 317 7.55 15.67 -0.08
CA ARG A 317 6.25 14.99 0.07
C ARG A 317 6.45 13.52 0.49
N ARG A 318 5.65 13.03 1.46
CA ARG A 318 5.51 11.59 1.79
C ARG A 318 5.21 10.71 0.56
N HIS A 319 4.50 11.26 -0.43
CA HIS A 319 4.20 10.59 -1.70
C HIS A 319 4.65 11.47 -2.88
N PRO A 320 5.92 11.37 -3.34
CA PRO A 320 6.47 12.24 -4.38
C PRO A 320 5.75 12.17 -5.74
N GLN A 321 5.05 11.07 -6.01
CA GLN A 321 4.24 10.90 -7.22
C GLN A 321 2.87 11.62 -7.15
N VAL A 322 2.44 12.05 -5.96
CA VAL A 322 1.15 12.75 -5.79
C VAL A 322 1.35 14.26 -5.84
N ARG A 323 0.62 14.92 -6.74
CA ARG A 323 0.55 16.38 -6.79
C ARG A 323 -0.33 16.92 -5.67
N GLY A 324 0.26 17.70 -4.77
CA GLY A 324 -0.44 18.42 -3.71
C GLY A 324 -0.72 19.87 -4.07
N TRP A 325 -1.83 20.43 -3.57
CA TRP A 325 -2.10 21.87 -3.60
C TRP A 325 -3.02 22.26 -2.44
N LEU A 326 -3.01 23.57 -2.11
CA LEU A 326 -3.89 24.19 -1.12
C LEU A 326 -4.23 25.61 -1.59
N GLU A 327 -5.49 26.00 -1.43
CA GLU A 327 -6.04 27.33 -1.74
C GLU A 327 -6.94 27.81 -0.59
N VAL A 328 -7.00 29.12 -0.38
CA VAL A 328 -7.97 29.74 0.53
C VAL A 328 -9.23 30.06 -0.27
N GLU A 329 -10.38 29.51 0.12
CA GLU A 329 -11.66 29.78 -0.55
C GLU A 329 -12.25 31.11 -0.07
N ALA A 330 -12.19 31.35 1.24
CA ALA A 330 -12.66 32.59 1.87
C ALA A 330 -12.02 32.82 3.24
N GLU A 331 -11.83 34.09 3.60
CA GLU A 331 -11.78 34.51 5.00
C GLU A 331 -13.22 34.63 5.54
N LEU A 332 -13.46 34.14 6.75
CA LEU A 332 -14.77 34.24 7.41
C LEU A 332 -15.00 35.65 7.94
N PRO A 333 -16.25 36.16 7.95
CA PRO A 333 -16.60 37.35 8.69
C PRO A 333 -16.22 37.24 10.18
N SER A 334 -15.76 38.33 10.79
CA SER A 334 -15.30 38.33 12.18
C SER A 334 -16.36 37.88 13.19
N GLU A 335 -17.65 38.11 12.90
CA GLU A 335 -18.76 37.60 13.71
C GLU A 335 -18.88 36.06 13.64
N GLU A 336 -18.64 35.45 12.48
CA GLU A 336 -18.65 33.99 12.29
C GLU A 336 -17.41 33.36 12.93
N ALA A 337 -16.22 33.94 12.72
CA ALA A 337 -14.99 33.53 13.40
C ALA A 337 -15.16 33.57 14.93
N ALA A 338 -15.82 34.60 15.47
CA ALA A 338 -16.14 34.73 16.89
C ALA A 338 -17.25 33.77 17.40
N LEU A 339 -17.94 33.04 16.51
CA LEU A 339 -18.77 31.89 16.90
C LEU A 339 -17.93 30.61 16.99
N TRP A 340 -17.01 30.40 16.04
CA TRP A 340 -16.08 29.27 16.08
C TRP A 340 -15.14 29.32 17.29
N TRP A 341 -14.55 30.48 17.61
CA TRP A 341 -13.67 30.63 18.79
C TRP A 341 -14.35 30.29 20.13
N LYS A 342 -15.68 30.43 20.24
CA LYS A 342 -16.43 30.02 21.46
C LYS A 342 -16.51 28.50 21.65
N ARG A 343 -16.19 27.72 20.61
CA ARG A 343 -16.19 26.25 20.61
C ARG A 343 -14.78 25.66 20.66
N VAL A 344 -13.74 26.50 20.55
CA VAL A 344 -12.33 26.07 20.49
C VAL A 344 -11.68 26.21 21.87
N ALA A 345 -11.04 25.15 22.34
CA ALA A 345 -10.34 25.13 23.60
C ALA A 345 -9.01 25.93 23.57
N PRO A 346 -8.41 26.24 24.74
CA PRO A 346 -6.98 26.55 24.81
C PRO A 346 -6.17 25.35 24.33
N ALA A 347 -4.98 25.58 23.77
CA ALA A 347 -4.04 24.49 23.49
C ALA A 347 -3.66 23.74 24.78
N GLU A 348 -3.50 22.42 24.70
CA GLU A 348 -2.88 21.64 25.77
C GLU A 348 -1.45 22.14 26.01
N PRO A 349 -1.02 22.27 27.29
CA PRO A 349 0.32 22.73 27.60
C PRO A 349 1.34 21.79 26.96
N ALA A 350 2.41 22.36 26.41
CA ALA A 350 3.48 21.56 25.82
C ALA A 350 3.97 20.52 26.82
N ILE A 351 4.05 19.26 26.37
CA ILE A 351 4.71 18.20 27.14
C ILE A 351 6.12 18.71 27.44
N PRO A 352 6.51 18.90 28.70
CA PRO A 352 7.82 19.42 29.02
C PRO A 352 8.87 18.41 28.54
N SER A 353 9.65 18.81 27.55
CA SER A 353 10.88 18.11 27.21
C SER A 353 11.76 18.10 28.45
N THR A 354 12.09 16.90 28.94
CA THR A 354 13.14 16.77 29.97
C THR A 354 14.42 17.40 29.43
N ASP A 355 14.98 18.33 30.22
CA ASP A 355 16.16 19.18 29.97
C ASP A 355 15.91 20.58 29.37
N GLU A 356 15.23 21.47 30.13
CA GLU A 356 15.30 22.93 29.92
C GLU A 356 16.68 23.54 30.31
N ASP A 357 17.55 22.80 31.00
CA ASP A 357 18.77 23.33 31.64
C ASP A 357 20.10 23.07 30.87
N GLN A 358 20.10 22.31 29.76
CA GLN A 358 21.36 21.97 29.04
C GLN A 358 21.25 22.05 27.51
N HIS A 359 21.24 23.27 26.96
CA HIS A 359 21.58 23.52 25.56
C HIS A 359 23.07 23.88 25.40
N PRO A 360 23.96 22.95 25.03
CA PRO A 360 25.17 23.33 24.29
C PRO A 360 24.76 23.97 22.94
N PRO A 361 25.58 24.83 22.34
CA PRO A 361 25.26 25.42 21.04
C PRO A 361 25.09 24.32 19.97
N LEU A 362 24.08 24.50 19.10
CA LEU A 362 23.77 23.57 18.02
C LEU A 362 25.03 23.26 17.19
N PRO A 363 25.35 21.98 16.91
CA PRO A 363 26.49 21.63 16.09
C PRO A 363 26.32 22.17 14.67
N GLU A 364 27.41 22.68 14.09
CA GLU A 364 27.44 23.12 12.69
C GLU A 364 27.05 21.96 11.74
N PRO A 365 26.39 22.26 10.60
CA PRO A 365 25.89 21.22 9.72
C PRO A 365 27.02 20.33 9.19
N VAL A 366 26.93 19.03 9.48
CA VAL A 366 27.89 18.02 9.00
C VAL A 366 27.80 17.92 7.48
N VAL A 367 28.69 18.62 6.79
CA VAL A 367 28.94 18.40 5.37
C VAL A 367 29.58 17.01 5.22
N LEU A 368 28.78 16.03 4.80
CA LEU A 368 29.28 14.71 4.43
C LEU A 368 30.14 14.84 3.16
N GLY A 369 31.45 14.99 3.37
CA GLY A 369 32.44 14.87 2.30
C GLY A 369 32.39 13.47 1.68
N ALA A 370 32.40 13.41 0.36
CA ALA A 370 32.34 12.14 -0.36
C ALA A 370 33.71 11.46 -0.40
N GLU A 371 33.91 10.45 0.45
CA GLU A 371 35.00 9.47 0.34
C GLU A 371 34.55 8.12 0.94
N GLU A 372 35.24 7.03 0.58
CA GLU A 372 34.69 5.66 0.60
C GLU A 372 34.85 4.93 1.95
N ALA A 373 33.78 4.27 2.42
CA ALA A 373 33.85 3.29 3.52
C ALA A 373 32.72 2.24 3.42
N GLU A 374 33.03 0.96 3.65
CA GLU A 374 32.06 -0.15 3.55
C GLU A 374 31.14 -0.29 4.79
N PRO A 375 29.89 -0.76 4.63
CA PRO A 375 28.90 -0.82 5.71
C PRO A 375 29.10 -2.02 6.65
N VAL A 376 29.78 -1.80 7.78
CA VAL A 376 29.81 -2.76 8.90
C VAL A 376 28.45 -2.81 9.58
N ARG A 377 27.74 -3.95 9.47
CA ARG A 377 26.46 -4.18 10.17
C ARG A 377 26.67 -4.40 11.67
N VAL A 378 26.23 -3.45 12.50
CA VAL A 378 26.02 -3.65 13.94
C VAL A 378 24.55 -4.04 14.18
N ARG A 379 24.29 -4.90 15.18
CA ARG A 379 23.02 -5.62 15.32
C ARG A 379 22.48 -5.60 16.75
N GLY A 380 21.30 -4.98 16.91
CA GLY A 380 20.44 -5.15 18.07
C GLY A 380 20.58 -4.09 19.17
N PHE A 381 19.42 -3.59 19.63
CA PHE A 381 19.23 -3.01 20.94
C PHE A 381 17.89 -3.53 21.48
N LEU A 382 17.95 -4.18 22.65
CA LEU A 382 16.81 -4.44 23.55
C LEU A 382 17.24 -3.90 24.92
N PRO A 383 16.34 -3.32 25.73
CA PRO A 383 16.72 -2.79 27.05
C PRO A 383 17.16 -3.89 28.02
N GLU A 384 18.15 -3.60 28.86
CA GLU A 384 18.58 -4.48 29.96
C GLU A 384 17.70 -4.30 31.20
N GLU A 385 17.39 -5.38 31.92
CA GLU A 385 16.78 -5.33 33.26
C GLU A 385 17.85 -5.12 34.36
N PRO A 386 17.52 -4.39 35.45
CA PRO A 386 18.47 -4.13 36.53
C PRO A 386 18.72 -5.38 37.42
N PRO A 387 19.93 -5.53 37.99
CA PRO A 387 20.36 -6.77 38.64
C PRO A 387 19.75 -7.00 40.04
N ALA A 388 19.43 -8.26 40.33
CA ALA A 388 19.05 -8.74 41.67
C ALA A 388 20.28 -9.20 42.49
N PRO A 389 20.23 -9.16 43.83
CA PRO A 389 21.39 -9.44 44.69
C PRO A 389 21.69 -10.95 44.88
N GLU A 390 22.98 -11.26 45.12
CA GLU A 390 23.52 -12.62 45.23
C GLU A 390 23.20 -13.36 46.55
N PRO A 391 22.92 -14.68 46.52
CA PRO A 391 23.08 -15.60 47.65
C PRO A 391 24.47 -16.28 47.67
N PRO A 392 24.94 -16.83 48.81
CA PRO A 392 26.37 -17.08 49.06
C PRO A 392 26.93 -18.42 48.55
N VAL A 393 28.28 -18.45 48.47
CA VAL A 393 29.14 -19.54 47.95
C VAL A 393 29.23 -20.77 48.88
N THR A 394 29.19 -21.97 48.31
CA THR A 394 29.71 -23.20 48.94
C THR A 394 30.32 -24.20 47.93
N ALA A 395 31.63 -24.41 48.05
CA ALA A 395 32.46 -25.61 47.73
C ALA A 395 32.23 -26.44 46.44
N GLN A 396 33.29 -26.57 45.63
CA GLN A 396 33.51 -27.69 44.69
C GLN A 396 33.80 -29.01 45.44
N PRO A 397 33.82 -30.17 44.74
CA PRO A 397 35.09 -30.63 44.15
C PRO A 397 34.99 -31.17 42.71
N GLU A 398 36.16 -31.25 42.06
CA GLU A 398 36.41 -31.76 40.70
C GLU A 398 36.67 -33.30 40.68
N PRO A 399 37.23 -33.91 39.61
CA PRO A 399 36.71 -34.12 38.25
C PRO A 399 36.73 -35.63 37.83
N GLN A 400 36.33 -35.98 36.59
CA GLN A 400 37.18 -36.72 35.60
C GLN A 400 36.44 -37.36 34.39
N SER A 401 37.10 -37.25 33.23
CA SER A 401 37.31 -38.29 32.18
C SER A 401 36.13 -39.01 31.47
N ALA A 402 35.99 -38.69 30.18
CA ALA A 402 35.66 -39.66 29.10
C ALA A 402 36.98 -40.33 28.60
N PRO A 403 37.04 -41.19 27.55
CA PRO A 403 35.97 -41.81 26.72
C PRO A 403 36.13 -43.34 26.51
N ARG A 404 35.25 -43.99 25.71
CA ARG A 404 35.58 -45.15 24.83
C ARG A 404 34.47 -45.53 23.83
N THR A 405 34.78 -46.49 22.94
CA THR A 405 34.17 -46.70 21.60
C THR A 405 33.35 -48.00 21.46
N GLU A 406 32.63 -48.12 20.34
CA GLU A 406 32.03 -49.28 19.60
C GLU A 406 32.44 -50.75 19.94
N PRO A 407 31.63 -51.81 19.63
CA PRO A 407 30.99 -52.02 18.29
C PRO A 407 29.66 -52.84 18.12
N ALA A 408 29.00 -52.56 16.97
CA ALA A 408 28.24 -53.41 16.01
C ALA A 408 27.44 -54.73 16.33
N ARG A 409 26.17 -54.74 15.87
CA ARG A 409 25.35 -55.85 15.25
C ARG A 409 24.88 -57.04 16.15
N PRO A 410 23.90 -57.92 15.74
CA PRO A 410 23.30 -58.17 14.40
C PRO A 410 21.74 -58.25 14.30
N GLN A 411 21.22 -58.57 13.09
CA GLN A 411 19.81 -58.91 12.77
C GLN A 411 19.55 -60.44 12.78
N PRO A 412 18.29 -60.88 13.00
CA PRO A 412 17.62 -61.84 12.08
C PRO A 412 16.07 -61.69 12.03
N PRO A 413 15.28 -62.54 11.33
CA PRO A 413 15.38 -63.07 9.95
C PRO A 413 14.09 -62.75 9.11
N SER A 414 13.79 -63.47 8.02
CA SER A 414 12.67 -63.17 7.09
C SER A 414 11.93 -64.41 6.54
N ALA A 415 10.79 -64.16 5.83
CA ALA A 415 10.00 -65.10 5.01
C ALA A 415 9.05 -66.05 5.82
N PRO A 416 7.99 -66.69 5.23
CA PRO A 416 7.87 -67.19 3.84
C PRO A 416 6.75 -66.58 2.97
N ALA A 417 6.68 -67.04 1.72
CA ALA A 417 5.59 -66.83 0.73
C ALA A 417 4.86 -68.20 0.48
N GLN A 418 3.90 -68.40 -0.43
CA GLN A 418 3.41 -67.65 -1.61
C GLN A 418 1.85 -67.88 -1.72
N PRO A 419 1.13 -68.22 -2.84
CA PRO A 419 1.44 -68.52 -4.25
C PRO A 419 0.97 -67.41 -5.22
N SER A 420 0.55 -67.75 -6.45
CA SER A 420 -0.02 -66.87 -7.50
C SER A 420 -0.87 -67.69 -8.49
N ALA A 421 -1.44 -67.03 -9.53
CA ALA A 421 -2.20 -67.56 -10.69
C ALA A 421 -3.75 -67.65 -10.52
N ARG A 422 -4.61 -67.45 -11.55
CA ARG A 422 -4.46 -66.92 -12.94
C ARG A 422 -5.85 -66.39 -13.47
N PRO A 423 -5.99 -65.82 -14.69
CA PRO A 423 -7.09 -64.90 -15.04
C PRO A 423 -8.34 -65.53 -15.69
N GLN A 424 -9.39 -64.70 -15.86
CA GLN A 424 -10.50 -64.92 -16.81
C GLN A 424 -10.73 -63.69 -17.72
N ARG A 425 -11.60 -63.83 -18.74
CA ARG A 425 -11.78 -62.92 -19.89
C ARG A 425 -13.02 -62.01 -19.76
N PRO A 426 -13.19 -60.98 -20.62
CA PRO A 426 -14.20 -59.92 -20.43
C PRO A 426 -15.61 -60.27 -20.90
N GLU A 427 -16.60 -59.54 -20.38
CA GLU A 427 -17.99 -59.47 -20.86
C GLU A 427 -18.32 -58.07 -21.43
N PRO A 428 -19.40 -57.94 -22.25
CA PRO A 428 -19.66 -56.75 -23.07
C PRO A 428 -20.26 -55.55 -22.31
N PRO A 429 -20.17 -54.32 -22.87
CA PRO A 429 -20.58 -53.10 -22.18
C PRO A 429 -22.10 -52.98 -21.99
N ARG A 430 -22.53 -52.71 -20.75
CA ARG A 430 -23.86 -52.14 -20.47
C ARG A 430 -23.82 -50.62 -20.69
N ALA A 431 -24.77 -50.10 -21.48
CA ALA A 431 -24.97 -48.67 -21.60
C ALA A 431 -25.47 -48.09 -20.25
N PRO A 432 -24.91 -46.96 -19.77
CA PRO A 432 -25.39 -46.30 -18.57
C PRO A 432 -26.74 -45.62 -18.83
N ARG A 433 -27.67 -45.73 -17.87
CA ARG A 433 -28.78 -44.77 -17.75
C ARG A 433 -28.24 -43.45 -17.18
N PRO A 434 -28.79 -42.29 -17.57
CA PRO A 434 -28.41 -41.02 -16.95
C PRO A 434 -28.86 -41.00 -15.46
N PRO A 435 -28.01 -40.54 -14.53
CA PRO A 435 -28.46 -40.08 -13.22
C PRO A 435 -29.29 -38.79 -13.36
N ALA A 436 -30.18 -38.54 -12.41
CA ALA A 436 -31.01 -37.33 -12.39
C ALA A 436 -30.22 -36.10 -11.89
N GLU A 437 -30.73 -34.91 -12.20
CA GLU A 437 -30.18 -33.62 -11.79
C GLU A 437 -30.21 -33.43 -10.27
N PRO A 438 -29.09 -33.04 -9.63
CA PRO A 438 -29.10 -32.40 -8.32
C PRO A 438 -29.15 -30.87 -8.50
N THR A 439 -30.24 -30.26 -8.04
CA THR A 439 -30.44 -28.80 -8.08
C THR A 439 -29.62 -28.08 -7.00
N GLY A 440 -28.92 -27.01 -7.38
CA GLY A 440 -28.49 -25.94 -6.47
C GLY A 440 -27.08 -26.07 -5.87
N GLY A 441 -26.16 -25.22 -6.34
CA GLY A 441 -24.81 -25.04 -5.80
C GLY A 441 -23.97 -24.17 -6.75
N ASN A 442 -23.26 -23.17 -6.23
CA ASN A 442 -22.56 -22.18 -7.05
C ASN A 442 -21.25 -22.74 -7.65
N GLY A 443 -21.31 -23.30 -8.86
CA GLY A 443 -20.13 -23.61 -9.67
C GLY A 443 -19.94 -22.56 -10.77
N ILE A 444 -18.94 -21.69 -10.65
CA ILE A 444 -18.71 -20.54 -11.55
C ILE A 444 -17.35 -20.58 -12.27
N LEU A 445 -16.47 -21.53 -11.96
CA LEU A 445 -15.19 -21.73 -12.67
C LEU A 445 -15.03 -23.18 -13.18
N PRO A 446 -14.47 -23.39 -14.39
CA PRO A 446 -14.10 -24.71 -14.87
C PRO A 446 -12.84 -25.23 -14.16
N PRO A 447 -12.61 -26.56 -14.13
CA PRO A 447 -11.37 -27.12 -13.60
C PRO A 447 -10.15 -26.70 -14.45
N LEU A 448 -8.99 -26.60 -13.80
CA LEU A 448 -7.73 -26.21 -14.42
C LEU A 448 -7.35 -27.15 -15.60
N PRO A 449 -6.79 -26.62 -16.71
CA PRO A 449 -6.37 -27.44 -17.85
C PRO A 449 -5.33 -28.53 -17.47
N PRO A 450 -5.34 -29.69 -18.15
CA PRO A 450 -4.32 -30.73 -17.93
C PRO A 450 -2.91 -30.20 -18.25
N GLY A 451 -2.09 -30.01 -17.20
CA GLY A 451 -0.71 -29.52 -17.31
C GLY A 451 -0.29 -28.49 -16.25
N VAL A 452 -1.25 -27.87 -15.54
CA VAL A 452 -0.98 -26.80 -14.55
C VAL A 452 -0.08 -27.26 -13.38
N SER A 453 0.04 -28.57 -13.11
CA SER A 453 0.90 -29.13 -12.06
C SER A 453 2.42 -28.92 -12.24
N ASN A 454 2.89 -28.34 -13.36
CA ASN A 454 4.28 -27.92 -13.54
C ASN A 454 4.48 -26.46 -13.10
N SER A 455 4.71 -26.26 -11.79
CA SER A 455 5.01 -24.96 -11.18
C SER A 455 6.28 -24.27 -11.73
N SER A 456 7.15 -25.01 -12.42
CA SER A 456 8.37 -24.49 -13.05
C SER A 456 8.13 -23.54 -14.24
N GLY A 457 6.90 -23.44 -14.74
CA GLY A 457 6.53 -22.54 -15.85
C GLY A 457 5.90 -21.20 -15.47
N TRP A 458 5.73 -20.90 -14.18
CA TRP A 458 4.89 -19.78 -13.70
C TRP A 458 5.66 -18.54 -13.22
N GLY A 459 7.00 -18.61 -13.18
CA GLY A 459 7.86 -17.43 -13.00
C GLY A 459 8.10 -16.68 -14.31
N PRO A 460 8.56 -15.42 -14.27
CA PRO A 460 8.96 -14.70 -15.47
C PRO A 460 10.06 -15.45 -16.22
N ALA A 461 9.83 -15.72 -17.52
CA ALA A 461 10.78 -16.44 -18.38
C ALA A 461 12.02 -15.60 -18.79
N TRP A 462 12.26 -14.47 -18.12
CA TRP A 462 13.37 -13.55 -18.38
C TRP A 462 14.32 -13.45 -17.18
N ARG A 463 15.57 -13.83 -17.43
CA ARG A 463 16.79 -13.48 -16.69
C ARG A 463 17.88 -13.16 -17.71
#